data_AF-A0A2Z1FK80-F1
#
_entry.id   AF-A0A2Z1FK80-F1
#
_cell.length_a   1.000
_cell.length_b   1.000
_cell.length_c   1.000
_cell.angle_alpha   90.00
_cell.angle_beta   90.00
_cell.angle_gamma   90.00
#
_symmetry.space_group_name_H-M   'P 1'
#
loop_
_entity.id
_entity.type
_entity.pdbx_description
1 polymer ?
#
loop_
_entity_poly.entity_id
_entity_poly.type
_entity_poly.pdbx_seq_one_letter_code
_entity_poly.pdbx_strand_id
1 'polypeptide(L)'
;MWVQCESCYGINYKSLFNSKLYICEWCQSHVQMNSSDRIGFLVDSDTWAPMDEDMFSLDPIEFDYEKEAKPFDFVKWESGVDEIIEEIHENLKELIKEREKAEQERLAAEDEDKTEQEHTNVEEEEDKTEQEHIDAEEEEEKTYEERLAAEEEDKTEQEHIDAEEEEEKTYEERLVYYQSETGLNEAIQTGVAEINGIPVALGVMDFKFIAGTMGSVVGEKITRLIEYAIKEFLPLVIICASGGARMQEGSLSLMQMSKIACSLYTYKLDKKLFYVSILTSPTTGGVTASFGMLGNVIISEPGAVIAFAGRRVIEETLHIEVPEGAQETEYLFQKGAFDLILSRKYFKRIMALLYLFHNYRLAFS
;
A
#
# COMPACT_ATOMS: atom_id res chain seq x y z
N MET A 1 10.22 -7.27 31.03
CA MET A 1 9.27 -8.08 31.85
C MET A 1 7.86 -7.51 31.81
N TRP A 2 7.71 -6.18 31.84
CA TRP A 2 6.43 -5.49 31.70
C TRP A 2 6.25 -4.90 30.30
N VAL A 3 5.04 -4.43 29.98
CA VAL A 3 4.67 -3.65 28.79
C VAL A 3 3.76 -2.51 29.27
N GLN A 4 4.11 -1.26 28.96
CA GLN A 4 3.29 -0.10 29.29
C GLN A 4 2.21 0.08 28.22
N CYS A 5 1.03 0.58 28.61
CA CYS A 5 -0.03 0.93 27.69
C CYS A 5 0.05 2.41 27.31
N GLU A 6 0.20 2.76 26.03
CA GLU A 6 0.22 4.15 25.56
C GLU A 6 -1.01 4.94 26.05
N SER A 7 -2.22 4.38 25.90
CA SER A 7 -3.49 5.09 26.16
C SER A 7 -3.79 5.43 27.64
N CYS A 8 -3.08 4.84 28.61
CA CYS A 8 -3.37 5.06 30.03
C CYS A 8 -2.15 4.95 30.98
N TYR A 9 -0.96 4.75 30.43
CA TYR A 9 0.31 4.51 31.13
C TYR A 9 0.31 3.31 32.11
N GLY A 10 -0.77 2.52 32.12
CA GLY A 10 -0.94 1.33 32.95
C GLY A 10 0.04 0.22 32.54
N ILE A 11 0.67 -0.41 33.54
CA ILE A 11 1.69 -1.43 33.35
C ILE A 11 1.04 -2.82 33.27
N ASN A 12 1.32 -3.57 32.20
CA ASN A 12 0.83 -4.93 31.93
C ASN A 12 1.98 -5.94 32.03
N TYR A 13 1.73 -7.15 32.51
CA TYR A 13 2.77 -8.18 32.69
C TYR A 13 2.97 -9.00 31.39
N LYS A 14 4.17 -8.96 30.79
CA LYS A 14 4.38 -9.43 29.39
C LYS A 14 3.89 -10.86 29.15
N SER A 15 4.17 -11.81 30.05
CA SER A 15 3.75 -13.21 29.83
C SER A 15 2.26 -13.47 30.00
N LEU A 16 1.48 -12.53 30.58
CA LEU A 16 0.02 -12.58 30.61
C LEU A 16 -0.60 -11.81 29.44
N PHE A 17 0.16 -10.91 28.80
CA PHE A 17 -0.34 -10.02 27.76
C PHE A 17 -0.71 -10.77 26.48
N ASN A 18 0.08 -11.78 26.09
CA ASN A 18 -0.24 -12.68 24.98
C ASN A 18 -1.56 -13.43 25.25
N SER A 19 -1.77 -13.96 26.46
CA SER A 19 -3.04 -14.61 26.86
C SER A 19 -4.24 -13.66 26.96
N LYS A 20 -3.99 -12.34 27.01
CA LYS A 20 -5.00 -11.27 26.99
C LYS A 20 -5.07 -10.55 25.63
N LEU A 21 -4.46 -11.13 24.60
CA LEU A 21 -4.50 -10.66 23.20
C LEU A 21 -3.97 -9.23 23.02
N TYR A 22 -2.99 -8.83 23.82
CA TYR A 22 -2.43 -7.47 23.84
C TYR A 22 -3.48 -6.37 24.11
N ILE A 23 -4.54 -6.71 24.86
CA ILE A 23 -5.55 -5.77 25.33
C ILE A 23 -5.19 -5.31 26.75
N CYS A 24 -5.09 -4.01 26.96
CA CYS A 24 -4.71 -3.41 28.24
C CYS A 24 -5.69 -3.79 29.35
N GLU A 25 -5.19 -4.27 30.49
CA GLU A 25 -6.05 -4.68 31.61
C GLU A 25 -6.83 -3.51 32.21
N TRP A 26 -6.21 -2.32 32.21
CA TRP A 26 -6.68 -1.12 32.91
C TRP A 26 -7.76 -0.34 32.15
N CYS A 27 -7.57 -0.14 30.84
CA CYS A 27 -8.46 0.67 29.98
C CYS A 27 -9.13 -0.10 28.83
N GLN A 28 -8.80 -1.39 28.64
CA GLN A 28 -9.25 -2.22 27.51
C GLN A 28 -8.85 -1.73 26.11
N SER A 29 -7.94 -0.74 25.98
CA SER A 29 -7.39 -0.37 24.68
C SER A 29 -6.54 -1.50 24.08
N HIS A 30 -6.46 -1.50 22.75
CA HIS A 30 -5.72 -2.47 21.96
C HIS A 30 -4.28 -1.98 21.74
N VAL A 31 -3.32 -2.52 22.47
CA VAL A 31 -1.89 -2.20 22.31
C VAL A 31 -1.33 -2.93 21.08
N GLN A 32 -0.25 -2.40 20.50
CA GLN A 32 0.45 -3.00 19.35
C GLN A 32 0.82 -4.47 19.63
N MET A 33 0.55 -5.34 18.66
CA MET A 33 0.80 -6.78 18.71
C MET A 33 1.68 -7.16 17.53
N ASN A 34 2.80 -7.86 17.76
CA ASN A 34 3.69 -8.29 16.69
C ASN A 34 3.01 -9.37 15.81
N SER A 35 3.50 -9.49 14.59
CA SER A 35 3.00 -10.36 13.53
C SER A 35 3.04 -11.85 13.92
N SER A 36 4.08 -12.33 14.59
CA SER A 36 4.21 -13.74 15.00
C SER A 36 3.20 -14.14 16.07
N ASP A 37 3.03 -13.35 17.13
CA ASP A 37 1.99 -13.55 18.14
C ASP A 37 0.59 -13.38 17.55
N ARG A 38 0.43 -12.45 16.59
CA ARG A 38 -0.83 -12.23 15.86
C ARG A 38 -1.20 -13.46 15.05
N ILE A 39 -0.26 -14.06 14.30
CA ILE A 39 -0.46 -15.32 13.58
C ILE A 39 -0.82 -16.43 14.58
N GLY A 40 -0.01 -16.65 15.62
CA GLY A 40 -0.20 -17.72 16.60
C GLY A 40 -1.51 -17.67 17.38
N PHE A 41 -2.13 -16.49 17.52
CA PHE A 41 -3.49 -16.36 18.04
C PHE A 41 -4.57 -16.68 16.99
N LEU A 42 -4.36 -16.26 15.74
CA LEU A 42 -5.39 -16.23 14.70
C LEU A 42 -5.54 -17.50 13.89
N VAL A 43 -4.47 -18.27 13.72
CA VAL A 43 -4.50 -19.56 13.00
C VAL A 43 -4.84 -20.70 13.94
N ASP A 44 -5.22 -21.84 13.40
CA ASP A 44 -5.35 -23.08 14.16
C ASP A 44 -3.98 -23.75 14.35
N SER A 45 -3.78 -24.41 15.48
CA SER A 45 -2.47 -24.92 15.91
C SER A 45 -1.83 -25.85 14.86
N ASP A 46 -0.53 -25.67 14.64
CA ASP A 46 0.28 -26.46 13.70
C ASP A 46 -0.14 -26.36 12.22
N THR A 47 -0.94 -25.36 11.83
CA THR A 47 -1.39 -25.15 10.43
C THR A 47 -0.65 -24.05 9.65
N TRP A 48 0.17 -23.21 10.30
CA TRP A 48 0.89 -22.11 9.63
C TRP A 48 2.02 -22.63 8.73
N ALA A 49 1.87 -22.41 7.43
CA ALA A 49 2.86 -22.64 6.39
C ALA A 49 3.29 -21.28 5.79
N PRO A 50 4.42 -20.71 6.23
CA PRO A 50 4.90 -19.42 5.74
C PRO A 50 5.33 -19.48 4.27
N MET A 51 5.35 -18.31 3.63
CA MET A 51 5.74 -18.08 2.24
C MET A 51 6.74 -16.92 2.17
N ASP A 52 7.74 -17.06 1.29
CA ASP A 52 8.72 -16.02 0.97
C ASP A 52 9.45 -15.48 2.22
N GLU A 53 9.85 -16.39 3.11
CA GLU A 53 10.63 -16.08 4.33
C GLU A 53 12.04 -15.59 4.00
N ASP A 54 12.63 -16.05 2.89
CA ASP A 54 13.96 -15.70 2.41
C ASP A 54 14.03 -14.36 1.64
N MET A 55 12.91 -13.65 1.52
CA MET A 55 12.82 -12.37 0.82
C MET A 55 12.96 -11.18 1.79
N PHE A 56 13.91 -10.28 1.49
CA PHE A 56 14.27 -9.08 2.27
C PHE A 56 14.55 -7.89 1.34
N SER A 57 14.26 -6.66 1.76
CA SER A 57 14.59 -5.47 0.97
C SER A 57 16.10 -5.20 0.91
N LEU A 58 16.51 -4.52 -0.17
CA LEU A 58 17.82 -3.89 -0.35
C LEU A 58 17.61 -2.37 -0.46
N ASP A 59 18.68 -1.61 -0.66
CA ASP A 59 18.59 -0.24 -1.19
C ASP A 59 18.59 -0.26 -2.73
N PRO A 60 17.47 0.05 -3.41
CA PRO A 60 17.38 0.06 -4.86
C PRO A 60 17.72 1.43 -5.49
N ILE A 61 17.89 2.48 -4.71
CA ILE A 61 18.09 3.87 -5.19
C ILE A 61 19.37 4.54 -4.68
N GLU A 62 20.13 3.87 -3.81
CA GLU A 62 21.30 4.40 -3.10
C GLU A 62 20.90 5.63 -2.26
N PHE A 63 19.90 5.48 -1.40
CA PHE A 63 19.13 6.54 -0.74
C PHE A 63 20.00 7.55 0.03
N ASP A 64 20.96 7.07 0.82
CA ASP A 64 21.86 7.92 1.62
C ASP A 64 23.13 8.35 0.86
N TYR A 65 23.31 7.90 -0.39
CA TYR A 65 24.45 8.29 -1.20
C TYR A 65 24.19 9.61 -1.92
N GLU A 66 24.66 10.70 -1.32
CA GLU A 66 24.90 11.96 -2.03
C GLU A 66 25.95 11.80 -3.15
N LYS A 67 25.54 11.22 -4.28
CA LYS A 67 26.20 11.48 -5.55
C LYS A 67 26.07 12.96 -5.82
N GLU A 68 27.20 13.69 -5.87
CA GLU A 68 27.25 15.08 -6.33
C GLU A 68 26.39 15.23 -7.59
N ALA A 69 25.22 15.85 -7.44
CA ALA A 69 24.22 15.94 -8.50
C ALA A 69 24.71 16.95 -9.54
N LYS A 70 25.56 16.47 -10.45
CA LYS A 70 26.07 17.24 -11.59
C LYS A 70 24.87 17.87 -12.29
N PRO A 71 24.81 19.21 -12.43
CA PRO A 71 23.66 19.89 -12.98
C PRO A 71 23.20 19.23 -14.28
N PHE A 72 21.91 18.91 -14.36
CA PHE A 72 21.36 18.25 -15.53
C PHE A 72 21.56 19.17 -16.74
N ASP A 73 22.42 18.76 -17.66
CA ASP A 73 22.79 19.52 -18.85
C ASP A 73 21.63 19.48 -19.85
N PHE A 74 20.64 20.34 -19.61
CA PHE A 74 19.40 20.41 -20.37
C PHE A 74 19.69 20.68 -21.86
N VAL A 75 20.66 21.54 -22.16
CA VAL A 75 21.08 21.87 -23.53
C VAL A 75 21.62 20.62 -24.24
N LYS A 76 22.46 19.83 -23.56
CA LYS A 76 22.95 18.57 -24.12
C LYS A 76 21.82 17.54 -24.29
N TRP A 77 20.90 17.44 -23.32
CA TRP A 77 19.77 16.52 -23.42
C TRP A 77 18.85 16.88 -24.60
N GLU A 78 18.46 18.15 -24.71
CA GLU A 78 17.64 18.71 -25.79
C GLU A 78 18.29 18.47 -27.16
N SER A 79 19.61 18.67 -27.30
CA SER A 79 20.33 18.36 -28.54
C SER A 79 20.33 16.87 -28.93
N GLY A 80 20.10 15.96 -27.98
CA GLY A 80 19.93 14.53 -28.25
C GLY A 80 18.47 14.11 -28.50
N VAL A 81 17.49 14.95 -28.13
CA VAL A 81 16.07 14.72 -28.44
C VAL A 81 15.82 14.90 -29.95
N ASP A 82 16.47 15.87 -30.60
CA ASP A 82 16.39 16.05 -32.05
C ASP A 82 16.89 14.79 -32.82
N GLU A 83 18.03 14.20 -32.42
CA GLU A 83 18.55 12.97 -33.04
C GLU A 83 17.55 11.79 -32.90
N ILE A 84 16.90 11.66 -31.74
CA ILE A 84 15.88 10.64 -31.48
C ILE A 84 14.60 10.91 -32.30
N ILE A 85 14.22 12.18 -32.49
CA ILE A 85 13.07 12.55 -33.32
C ILE A 85 13.35 12.26 -34.80
N GLU A 86 14.57 12.48 -35.29
CA GLU A 86 14.96 12.08 -36.65
C GLU A 86 14.94 10.55 -36.83
N GLU A 87 15.47 9.78 -35.88
CA GLU A 87 15.42 8.31 -35.90
C GLU A 87 13.97 7.79 -35.89
N ILE A 88 13.09 8.35 -35.05
CA ILE A 88 11.66 8.01 -35.04
C ILE A 88 11.01 8.36 -36.38
N HIS A 89 11.34 9.51 -36.98
CA HIS A 89 10.82 9.91 -38.28
C HIS A 89 11.33 9.05 -39.45
N GLU A 90 12.55 8.48 -39.40
CA GLU A 90 13.00 7.51 -40.39
C GLU A 90 12.27 6.17 -40.25
N ASN A 91 12.22 5.62 -39.04
CA ASN A 91 11.50 4.37 -38.74
C ASN A 91 10.02 4.45 -39.14
N LEU A 92 9.36 5.58 -38.89
CA LEU A 92 7.95 5.79 -39.28
C LEU A 92 7.77 5.85 -40.81
N LYS A 93 8.73 6.43 -41.56
CA LYS A 93 8.71 6.43 -43.04
C LYS A 93 8.92 5.03 -43.61
N GLU A 94 9.73 4.18 -42.96
CA GLU A 94 9.89 2.78 -43.37
C GLU A 94 8.60 1.99 -43.15
N LEU A 95 8.00 2.08 -41.95
CA LEU A 95 6.72 1.44 -41.63
C LEU A 95 5.57 1.89 -42.54
N ILE A 96 5.53 3.17 -42.95
CA ILE A 96 4.56 3.66 -43.93
C ILE A 96 4.78 3.02 -45.31
N LYS A 97 6.03 2.94 -45.81
CA LYS A 97 6.33 2.26 -47.09
C LYS A 97 6.01 0.77 -47.05
N GLU A 98 6.30 0.08 -45.93
CA GLU A 98 5.94 -1.33 -45.77
C GLU A 98 4.42 -1.52 -45.81
N ARG A 99 3.66 -0.63 -45.16
CA ARG A 99 2.21 -0.63 -45.20
C ARG A 99 1.66 -0.33 -46.60
N GLU A 100 2.13 0.72 -47.27
CA GLU A 100 1.75 1.06 -48.66
C GLU A 100 2.05 -0.09 -49.62
N LYS A 101 3.21 -0.75 -49.46
CA LYS A 101 3.58 -1.93 -50.25
C LYS A 101 2.67 -3.12 -49.96
N ALA A 102 2.36 -3.40 -48.69
CA ALA A 102 1.43 -4.47 -48.31
C ALA A 102 -0.02 -4.17 -48.77
N GLU A 103 -0.40 -2.90 -48.88
CA GLU A 103 -1.70 -2.47 -49.39
C GLU A 103 -1.77 -2.58 -50.92
N GLN A 104 -0.70 -2.23 -51.65
CA GLN A 104 -0.56 -2.51 -53.09
C GLN A 104 -0.52 -4.02 -53.38
N GLU A 105 0.15 -4.83 -52.56
CA GLU A 105 0.17 -6.29 -52.69
C GLU A 105 -1.19 -6.95 -52.37
N ARG A 106 -2.04 -6.31 -51.56
CA ARG A 106 -3.45 -6.73 -51.38
C ARG A 106 -4.31 -6.35 -52.57
N LEU A 107 -4.26 -5.10 -53.02
CA LEU A 107 -5.03 -4.63 -54.18
C LEU A 107 -4.69 -5.44 -55.45
N ALA A 108 -3.41 -5.78 -55.65
CA ALA A 108 -2.98 -6.65 -56.74
C ALA A 108 -3.40 -8.13 -56.60
N ALA A 109 -3.84 -8.56 -55.41
CA ALA A 109 -4.42 -9.89 -55.18
C ALA A 109 -5.96 -9.89 -55.25
N GLU A 110 -6.61 -8.74 -55.04
CA GLU A 110 -8.06 -8.56 -55.14
C GLU A 110 -8.51 -8.41 -56.61
N ASP A 111 -7.64 -7.93 -57.51
CA ASP A 111 -7.86 -7.84 -58.96
C ASP A 111 -8.04 -9.20 -59.69
N GLU A 112 -7.81 -10.35 -59.01
CA GLU A 112 -8.06 -11.68 -59.59
C GLU A 112 -9.47 -12.25 -59.33
N ASP A 113 -10.31 -11.68 -58.44
CA ASP A 113 -11.63 -12.28 -58.11
C ASP A 113 -12.87 -11.35 -58.22
N LYS A 114 -13.32 -11.17 -59.47
CA LYS A 114 -14.70 -10.84 -59.93
C LYS A 114 -15.27 -9.43 -59.68
N THR A 115 -15.41 -8.72 -60.80
CA THR A 115 -16.67 -8.18 -61.35
C THR A 115 -17.97 -8.21 -60.52
N GLU A 116 -18.69 -7.07 -60.61
CA GLU A 116 -20.14 -6.82 -60.48
C GLU A 116 -20.72 -6.25 -59.16
N GLN A 117 -21.01 -4.93 -59.26
CA GLN A 117 -22.25 -4.23 -58.84
C GLN A 117 -22.39 -3.58 -57.43
N GLU A 118 -22.03 -2.30 -57.42
CA GLU A 118 -22.95 -1.14 -57.25
C GLU A 118 -23.51 -0.73 -55.85
N HIS A 119 -23.22 0.55 -55.53
CA HIS A 119 -24.03 1.51 -54.75
C HIS A 119 -24.27 1.26 -53.23
N THR A 120 -24.39 2.27 -52.36
CA THR A 120 -24.68 3.72 -52.51
C THR A 120 -23.78 4.64 -51.65
N ASN A 121 -23.77 5.94 -52.01
CA ASN A 121 -23.14 7.09 -51.34
C ASN A 121 -23.59 7.29 -49.87
N VAL A 122 -22.80 8.06 -49.10
CA VAL A 122 -23.15 9.43 -48.61
C VAL A 122 -21.86 10.29 -48.65
N GLU A 123 -22.00 11.61 -48.80
CA GLU A 123 -20.91 12.61 -48.88
C GLU A 123 -20.69 13.30 -47.51
N GLU A 124 -19.47 13.79 -47.24
CA GLU A 124 -19.16 14.68 -46.10
C GLU A 124 -18.54 16.00 -46.60
N GLU A 125 -19.13 17.14 -46.24
CA GLU A 125 -18.53 18.49 -46.38
C GLU A 125 -18.96 19.40 -45.21
N GLU A 126 -17.97 19.98 -44.52
CA GLU A 126 -17.94 21.27 -43.77
C GLU A 126 -19.01 21.53 -42.67
N ASP A 127 -18.87 22.47 -41.72
CA ASP A 127 -18.03 23.68 -41.63
C ASP A 127 -17.59 24.05 -40.17
N LYS A 128 -16.93 25.20 -40.03
CA LYS A 128 -16.20 25.80 -38.88
C LYS A 128 -17.17 26.56 -37.91
N THR A 129 -16.84 27.34 -36.85
CA THR A 129 -15.63 28.04 -36.34
C THR A 129 -15.82 28.50 -34.86
N GLU A 130 -14.85 29.25 -34.29
CA GLU A 130 -14.92 30.24 -33.16
C GLU A 130 -14.83 29.74 -31.69
N GLN A 131 -13.80 29.98 -30.83
CA GLN A 131 -12.93 31.14 -30.45
C GLN A 131 -13.67 32.27 -29.65
N GLU A 132 -13.16 32.92 -28.59
CA GLU A 132 -11.89 32.92 -27.79
C GLU A 132 -12.15 33.07 -26.27
N HIS A 133 -11.17 32.77 -25.38
CA HIS A 133 -10.60 33.70 -24.35
C HIS A 133 -9.67 33.03 -23.29
N ILE A 134 -8.51 33.66 -23.02
CA ILE A 134 -7.57 33.45 -21.90
C ILE A 134 -6.96 34.83 -21.55
N ASP A 135 -6.67 35.09 -20.27
CA ASP A 135 -5.77 36.16 -19.78
C ASP A 135 -4.85 35.57 -18.67
N ALA A 136 -3.69 36.19 -18.39
CA ALA A 136 -2.61 35.67 -17.52
C ALA A 136 -1.94 36.78 -16.67
N GLU A 137 -1.14 36.44 -15.64
CA GLU A 137 -0.05 37.27 -15.08
C GLU A 137 0.78 36.59 -13.94
N GLU A 138 1.98 37.13 -13.69
CA GLU A 138 3.06 36.70 -12.74
C GLU A 138 3.73 37.96 -12.09
N GLU A 139 4.60 37.96 -11.06
CA GLU A 139 5.35 36.91 -10.31
C GLU A 139 5.01 37.03 -8.78
N GLU A 140 5.83 37.08 -7.70
CA GLU A 140 7.29 37.07 -7.40
C GLU A 140 7.52 36.27 -6.08
N GLU A 141 8.36 36.68 -5.12
CA GLU A 141 8.88 35.82 -4.02
C GLU A 141 9.13 36.53 -2.65
N LYS A 142 9.36 35.72 -1.59
CA LYS A 142 10.07 36.05 -0.31
C LYS A 142 9.41 37.09 0.66
N THR A 143 9.70 37.14 1.98
CA THR A 143 10.68 36.42 2.83
C THR A 143 10.15 36.11 4.24
N TYR A 144 10.87 35.23 4.96
CA TYR A 144 10.68 34.71 6.31
C TYR A 144 11.06 35.69 7.45
N GLU A 145 10.55 35.42 8.67
CA GLU A 145 11.15 35.61 10.03
C GLU A 145 10.24 36.23 11.12
N GLU A 146 10.67 36.07 12.39
CA GLU A 146 10.07 36.55 13.65
C GLU A 146 8.71 35.94 14.11
N ARG A 147 8.74 34.75 14.72
CA ARG A 147 8.71 34.58 16.21
C ARG A 147 8.46 33.14 16.69
N LEU A 148 9.50 32.55 17.29
CA LEU A 148 9.42 31.41 18.22
C LEU A 148 9.95 31.84 19.60
N ALA A 149 9.36 31.35 20.69
CA ALA A 149 10.01 31.04 21.99
C ALA A 149 8.98 30.70 23.08
N ALA A 150 9.35 29.77 23.97
CA ALA A 150 8.69 29.36 25.23
C ALA A 150 7.29 28.70 25.11
N GLU A 151 6.98 27.61 25.81
CA GLU A 151 7.76 26.82 26.78
C GLU A 151 7.18 25.39 26.88
N GLU A 152 7.99 24.34 26.62
CA GLU A 152 7.76 22.97 27.08
C GLU A 152 9.12 22.34 27.45
N GLU A 153 9.21 21.70 28.62
CA GLU A 153 10.38 20.95 29.09
C GLU A 153 9.94 19.65 29.81
N ASP A 154 10.88 18.71 29.95
CA ASP A 154 10.85 17.54 30.86
C ASP A 154 9.88 16.39 30.53
N LYS A 155 9.98 15.84 29.31
CA LYS A 155 9.65 14.42 28.99
C LYS A 155 10.49 13.75 27.90
N THR A 156 11.20 14.52 27.08
CA THR A 156 11.69 14.09 25.75
C THR A 156 13.05 13.38 25.73
N GLU A 157 13.88 13.48 26.78
CA GLU A 157 15.29 13.09 26.73
C GLU A 157 15.56 11.63 26.30
N GLN A 158 14.65 10.70 26.55
CA GLN A 158 14.87 9.28 26.19
C GLN A 158 14.45 8.94 24.75
N GLU A 159 13.33 9.50 24.28
CA GLU A 159 12.82 9.25 22.91
C GLU A 159 13.57 10.07 21.86
N HIS A 160 14.13 11.24 22.24
CA HIS A 160 14.99 12.02 21.35
C HIS A 160 16.33 11.33 21.07
N ILE A 161 16.98 10.73 22.08
CA ILE A 161 18.28 10.05 21.86
C ILE A 161 18.12 8.88 20.88
N ASP A 162 17.07 8.06 21.04
CA ASP A 162 16.81 6.93 20.13
C ASP A 162 16.45 7.40 18.70
N ALA A 163 15.84 8.59 18.55
CA ALA A 163 15.48 9.17 17.26
C ALA A 163 16.65 9.88 16.56
N GLU A 164 17.46 10.64 17.29
CA GLU A 164 18.68 11.29 16.79
C GLU A 164 19.70 10.22 16.36
N GLU A 165 19.78 9.10 17.08
CA GLU A 165 20.52 7.91 16.64
C GLU A 165 19.90 7.18 15.43
N GLU A 166 18.65 7.43 15.03
CA GLU A 166 18.06 6.86 13.80
C GLU A 166 18.30 7.70 12.54
N GLU A 167 18.57 9.01 12.67
CA GLU A 167 18.86 9.89 11.53
C GLU A 167 20.31 9.77 11.01
N GLU A 168 21.27 9.36 11.84
CA GLU A 168 22.66 9.10 11.40
C GLU A 168 22.86 7.72 10.72
N LYS A 169 21.88 6.81 10.75
CA LYS A 169 22.02 5.43 10.25
C LYS A 169 21.53 5.29 8.80
N THR A 170 22.36 4.71 7.92
CA THR A 170 21.98 4.46 6.52
C THR A 170 20.82 3.46 6.40
N TYR A 171 20.12 3.45 5.26
CA TYR A 171 18.99 2.56 5.02
C TYR A 171 19.38 1.08 5.12
N GLU A 172 20.57 0.69 4.64
CA GLU A 172 21.08 -0.68 4.81
C GLU A 172 21.28 -1.04 6.30
N GLU A 173 21.86 -0.14 7.09
CA GLU A 173 22.04 -0.34 8.54
C GLU A 173 20.70 -0.37 9.29
N ARG A 174 19.73 0.45 8.90
CA ARG A 174 18.37 0.43 9.45
C ARG A 174 17.66 -0.87 9.11
N LEU A 175 17.78 -1.39 7.88
CA LEU A 175 17.25 -2.72 7.52
C LEU A 175 17.84 -3.81 8.43
N VAL A 176 19.17 -3.87 8.58
CA VAL A 176 19.85 -4.85 9.44
C VAL A 176 19.45 -4.71 10.91
N TYR A 177 19.33 -3.48 11.42
CA TYR A 177 18.86 -3.19 12.78
C TYR A 177 17.45 -3.73 13.01
N TYR A 178 16.48 -3.33 12.16
CA TYR A 178 15.09 -3.77 12.28
C TYR A 178 14.91 -5.28 12.08
N GLN A 179 15.73 -5.92 11.22
CA GLN A 179 15.80 -7.39 11.12
C GLN A 179 16.26 -8.03 12.44
N SER A 180 17.29 -7.47 13.09
CA SER A 180 17.82 -8.00 14.35
C SER A 180 16.85 -7.82 15.54
N GLU A 181 16.15 -6.69 15.64
CA GLU A 181 15.21 -6.39 16.73
C GLU A 181 13.87 -7.13 16.61
N THR A 182 13.38 -7.33 15.38
CA THR A 182 12.09 -8.01 15.15
C THR A 182 12.23 -9.52 14.95
N GLY A 183 13.39 -9.99 14.47
CA GLY A 183 13.57 -11.36 13.99
C GLY A 183 12.83 -11.65 12.67
N LEU A 184 12.41 -10.61 11.94
CA LEU A 184 11.71 -10.69 10.66
C LEU A 184 12.60 -10.15 9.55
N ASN A 185 12.56 -10.76 8.36
CA ASN A 185 13.30 -10.27 7.19
C ASN A 185 12.67 -9.01 6.54
N GLU A 186 11.38 -8.78 6.79
CA GLU A 186 10.60 -7.64 6.27
C GLU A 186 9.30 -7.42 7.09
N ALA A 187 8.71 -6.23 7.00
CA ALA A 187 7.48 -5.75 7.65
C ALA A 187 6.17 -6.51 7.33
N ILE A 188 6.23 -7.64 6.63
CA ILE A 188 5.07 -8.53 6.47
C ILE A 188 5.46 -10.02 6.50
N GLN A 189 4.73 -10.76 7.32
CA GLN A 189 4.67 -12.22 7.25
C GLN A 189 3.49 -12.65 6.38
N THR A 190 3.74 -13.58 5.46
CA THR A 190 2.76 -14.08 4.48
C THR A 190 2.79 -15.60 4.49
N GLY A 191 1.64 -16.25 4.33
CA GLY A 191 1.57 -17.70 4.34
C GLY A 191 0.16 -18.25 4.18
N VAL A 192 0.04 -19.57 4.26
CA VAL A 192 -1.23 -20.30 4.30
C VAL A 192 -1.43 -20.87 5.70
N ALA A 193 -2.67 -20.83 6.22
CA ALA A 193 -3.02 -21.51 7.46
C ALA A 193 -4.51 -21.82 7.51
N GLU A 194 -4.98 -22.53 8.55
CA GLU A 194 -6.41 -22.73 8.78
C GLU A 194 -6.95 -21.77 9.84
N ILE A 195 -8.19 -21.30 9.66
CA ILE A 195 -8.92 -20.47 10.65
C ILE A 195 -10.33 -21.05 10.86
N ASN A 196 -10.49 -21.83 11.92
CA ASN A 196 -11.63 -22.71 12.21
C ASN A 196 -11.79 -23.85 11.16
N GLY A 197 -10.68 -24.52 10.80
CA GLY A 197 -10.70 -25.63 9.84
C GLY A 197 -11.06 -25.22 8.40
N ILE A 198 -10.77 -23.97 8.02
CA ILE A 198 -10.88 -23.45 6.66
C ILE A 198 -9.50 -22.93 6.26
N PRO A 199 -8.89 -23.41 5.17
CA PRO A 199 -7.61 -22.90 4.70
C PRO A 199 -7.77 -21.48 4.15
N VAL A 200 -6.81 -20.62 4.48
CA VAL A 200 -6.80 -19.17 4.28
C VAL A 200 -5.42 -18.73 3.84
N ALA A 201 -5.35 -17.86 2.83
CA ALA A 201 -4.16 -17.07 2.54
C ALA A 201 -4.10 -15.89 3.52
N LEU A 202 -3.06 -15.79 4.34
CA LEU A 202 -2.95 -14.84 5.44
C LEU A 202 -1.69 -13.98 5.32
N GLY A 203 -1.88 -12.66 5.29
CA GLY A 203 -0.82 -11.65 5.40
C GLY A 203 -0.96 -10.87 6.70
N VAL A 204 0.14 -10.70 7.43
CA VAL A 204 0.17 -9.97 8.71
C VAL A 204 1.35 -9.02 8.73
N MET A 205 1.06 -7.71 8.67
CA MET A 205 2.07 -6.66 8.77
C MET A 205 2.58 -6.52 10.19
N ASP A 206 3.83 -6.07 10.33
CA ASP A 206 4.43 -5.73 11.62
C ASP A 206 4.88 -4.27 11.65
N PHE A 207 4.15 -3.44 12.40
CA PHE A 207 4.49 -2.03 12.57
C PHE A 207 5.84 -1.82 13.27
N LYS A 208 6.44 -2.84 13.90
CA LYS A 208 7.79 -2.73 14.47
C LYS A 208 8.90 -2.65 13.43
N PHE A 209 8.70 -3.12 12.20
CA PHE A 209 9.74 -3.10 11.16
C PHE A 209 9.59 -1.83 10.33
N ILE A 210 10.46 -0.82 10.54
CA ILE A 210 10.43 0.48 9.84
C ILE A 210 8.99 1.03 9.75
N ALA A 211 8.34 1.21 10.90
CA ALA A 211 6.94 1.66 11.04
C ALA A 211 5.93 0.88 10.17
N GLY A 212 6.17 -0.40 9.87
CA GLY A 212 5.34 -1.21 8.98
C GLY A 212 5.26 -0.66 7.55
N THR A 213 6.21 0.15 7.11
CA THR A 213 6.13 0.85 5.82
C THR A 213 6.15 -0.12 4.65
N MET A 214 5.29 0.12 3.65
CA MET A 214 5.27 -0.69 2.43
C MET A 214 6.41 -0.30 1.49
N GLY A 215 7.42 -1.17 1.41
CA GLY A 215 8.44 -1.20 0.35
C GLY A 215 8.15 -2.30 -0.70
N SER A 216 9.09 -2.50 -1.62
CA SER A 216 8.97 -3.42 -2.78
C SER A 216 8.74 -4.87 -2.36
N VAL A 217 9.42 -5.33 -1.30
CA VAL A 217 9.27 -6.71 -0.80
C VAL A 217 7.93 -6.91 -0.10
N VAL A 218 7.42 -5.91 0.64
CA VAL A 218 6.04 -5.94 1.19
C VAL A 218 5.04 -6.10 0.04
N GLY A 219 5.20 -5.34 -1.04
CA GLY A 219 4.33 -5.44 -2.22
C GLY A 219 4.46 -6.75 -2.98
N GLU A 220 5.67 -7.29 -3.15
CA GLU A 220 5.91 -8.61 -3.76
C GLU A 220 5.26 -9.74 -2.95
N LYS A 221 5.52 -9.81 -1.64
CA LYS A 221 4.96 -10.87 -0.77
C LYS A 221 3.43 -10.84 -0.75
N ILE A 222 2.81 -9.65 -0.73
CA ILE A 222 1.35 -9.52 -0.86
C ILE A 222 0.86 -9.99 -2.23
N THR A 223 1.49 -9.57 -3.34
CA THR A 223 1.11 -10.02 -4.69
C THR A 223 1.22 -11.53 -4.84
N ARG A 224 2.33 -12.16 -4.41
CA ARG A 224 2.52 -13.61 -4.50
C ARG A 224 1.52 -14.38 -3.63
N LEU A 225 1.16 -13.85 -2.45
CA LEU A 225 0.09 -14.39 -1.61
C LEU A 225 -1.28 -14.34 -2.32
N ILE A 226 -1.60 -13.23 -3.00
CA ILE A 226 -2.85 -13.09 -3.76
C ILE A 226 -2.88 -14.05 -4.97
N GLU A 227 -1.78 -14.17 -5.72
CA GLU A 227 -1.67 -15.09 -6.85
C GLU A 227 -1.77 -16.56 -6.42
N TYR A 228 -1.19 -16.92 -5.28
CA TYR A 228 -1.38 -18.22 -4.67
C TYR A 228 -2.85 -18.46 -4.28
N ALA A 229 -3.50 -17.47 -3.64
CA ALA A 229 -4.91 -17.56 -3.28
C ALA A 229 -5.84 -17.67 -4.51
N ILE A 230 -5.51 -17.00 -5.62
CA ILE A 230 -6.17 -17.15 -6.94
C ILE A 230 -6.04 -18.60 -7.46
N LYS A 231 -4.85 -19.20 -7.32
CA LYS A 231 -4.53 -20.53 -7.85
C LYS A 231 -5.20 -21.65 -7.07
N GLU A 232 -5.17 -21.56 -5.74
CA GLU A 232 -5.72 -22.58 -4.82
C GLU A 232 -7.17 -22.26 -4.37
N PHE A 233 -7.79 -21.19 -4.91
CA PHE A 233 -9.15 -20.73 -4.60
C PHE A 233 -9.41 -20.43 -3.11
N LEU A 234 -8.37 -19.98 -2.39
CA LEU A 234 -8.45 -19.68 -0.96
C LEU A 234 -9.10 -18.31 -0.69
N PRO A 235 -9.81 -18.14 0.44
CA PRO A 235 -10.10 -16.82 0.99
C PRO A 235 -8.80 -16.14 1.46
N LEU A 236 -8.79 -14.81 1.41
CA LEU A 236 -7.64 -13.96 1.71
C LEU A 236 -7.95 -13.11 2.94
N VAL A 237 -6.99 -13.00 3.84
CA VAL A 237 -7.04 -12.13 5.02
C VAL A 237 -5.74 -11.34 5.09
N ILE A 238 -5.82 -10.01 5.16
CA ILE A 238 -4.64 -9.15 5.36
C ILE A 238 -4.87 -8.26 6.58
N ILE A 239 -3.90 -8.28 7.50
CA ILE A 239 -3.88 -7.43 8.69
C ILE A 239 -2.89 -6.29 8.44
N CYS A 240 -3.44 -5.09 8.32
CA CYS A 240 -2.73 -3.86 8.06
C CYS A 240 -2.25 -3.23 9.36
N ALA A 241 -0.98 -2.84 9.39
CA ALA A 241 -0.35 -2.05 10.43
C ALA A 241 0.84 -1.33 9.78
N SER A 242 0.72 -0.01 9.54
CA SER A 242 1.66 0.74 8.70
C SER A 242 1.58 2.24 8.90
N GLY A 243 2.73 2.92 8.90
CA GLY A 243 2.86 4.37 8.83
C GLY A 243 2.67 4.93 7.40
N GLY A 244 2.87 4.12 6.35
CA GLY A 244 2.75 4.58 4.97
C GLY A 244 3.60 3.80 3.96
N ALA A 245 4.05 4.49 2.91
CA ALA A 245 4.98 3.96 1.92
C ALA A 245 6.44 4.14 2.40
N ARG A 246 7.35 3.25 2.01
CA ARG A 246 8.76 3.33 2.40
C ARG A 246 9.51 4.34 1.52
N MET A 247 9.82 5.51 2.07
CA MET A 247 10.45 6.62 1.33
C MET A 247 11.83 6.24 0.77
N GLN A 248 12.54 5.35 1.45
CA GLN A 248 13.88 4.86 1.09
C GLN A 248 13.91 3.98 -0.17
N GLU A 249 12.75 3.59 -0.72
CA GLU A 249 12.66 2.96 -2.05
C GLU A 249 11.91 3.85 -3.07
N GLY A 250 11.62 5.11 -2.69
CA GLY A 250 11.06 6.14 -3.54
C GLY A 250 9.78 5.74 -4.28
N SER A 251 9.80 5.87 -5.61
CA SER A 251 8.66 5.56 -6.49
C SER A 251 8.31 4.07 -6.53
N LEU A 252 9.24 3.16 -6.19
CA LEU A 252 8.97 1.72 -6.16
C LEU A 252 7.93 1.37 -5.08
N SER A 253 8.02 2.01 -3.90
CA SER A 253 7.03 1.89 -2.83
C SER A 253 5.64 2.38 -3.25
N LEU A 254 5.57 3.49 -3.99
CA LEU A 254 4.31 4.01 -4.53
C LEU A 254 3.68 3.03 -5.54
N MET A 255 4.49 2.44 -6.43
CA MET A 255 4.01 1.47 -7.42
C MET A 255 3.46 0.17 -6.80
N GLN A 256 3.85 -0.19 -5.57
CA GLN A 256 3.25 -1.34 -4.88
C GLN A 256 1.74 -1.17 -4.63
N MET A 257 1.26 0.06 -4.44
CA MET A 257 -0.19 0.34 -4.32
C MET A 257 -0.95 -0.17 -5.56
N SER A 258 -0.49 0.23 -6.74
CA SER A 258 -1.08 -0.16 -8.03
C SER A 258 -0.93 -1.65 -8.30
N LYS A 259 0.26 -2.21 -8.04
CA LYS A 259 0.57 -3.64 -8.21
C LYS A 259 -0.40 -4.53 -7.42
N ILE A 260 -0.54 -4.28 -6.12
CA ILE A 260 -1.43 -5.06 -5.25
C ILE A 260 -2.90 -4.84 -5.64
N ALA A 261 -3.29 -3.60 -5.98
CA ALA A 261 -4.65 -3.30 -6.43
C ALA A 261 -5.03 -4.07 -7.71
N CYS A 262 -4.10 -4.22 -8.66
CA CYS A 262 -4.29 -5.04 -9.86
C CYS A 262 -4.42 -6.53 -9.52
N SER A 263 -3.58 -7.09 -8.64
CA SER A 263 -3.73 -8.48 -8.18
C SER A 263 -5.09 -8.70 -7.49
N LEU A 264 -5.52 -7.76 -6.64
CA LEU A 264 -6.82 -7.79 -5.97
C LEU A 264 -8.01 -7.62 -6.93
N TYR A 265 -7.87 -6.87 -8.02
CA TYR A 265 -8.90 -6.72 -9.04
C TYR A 265 -9.28 -8.10 -9.62
N THR A 266 -8.30 -8.87 -10.10
CA THR A 266 -8.52 -10.21 -10.65
C THR A 266 -9.01 -11.20 -9.58
N TYR A 267 -8.47 -11.13 -8.36
CA TYR A 267 -8.95 -11.94 -7.23
C TYR A 267 -10.45 -11.71 -6.95
N LYS A 268 -10.90 -10.45 -6.89
CA LYS A 268 -12.28 -10.08 -6.50
C LYS A 268 -13.29 -10.16 -7.65
N LEU A 269 -12.92 -9.84 -8.89
CA LEU A 269 -13.86 -9.70 -10.01
C LEU A 269 -13.86 -10.90 -10.95
N ASP A 270 -12.67 -11.34 -11.39
CA ASP A 270 -12.53 -12.47 -12.31
C ASP A 270 -12.75 -13.81 -11.59
N LYS A 271 -12.20 -13.93 -10.38
CA LYS A 271 -12.26 -15.17 -9.56
C LYS A 271 -13.36 -15.16 -8.51
N LYS A 272 -13.85 -13.98 -8.12
CA LYS A 272 -14.94 -13.79 -7.13
C LYS A 272 -14.65 -14.42 -5.76
N LEU A 273 -13.37 -14.44 -5.39
CA LEU A 273 -12.90 -14.93 -4.11
C LEU A 273 -13.10 -13.85 -3.02
N PHE A 274 -13.11 -14.28 -1.75
CA PHE A 274 -13.45 -13.44 -0.61
C PHE A 274 -12.20 -12.86 0.07
N TYR A 275 -12.07 -11.55 0.13
CA TYR A 275 -10.97 -10.85 0.82
C TYR A 275 -11.49 -10.08 2.04
N VAL A 276 -10.89 -10.30 3.22
CA VAL A 276 -11.11 -9.51 4.43
C VAL A 276 -9.88 -8.67 4.74
N SER A 277 -10.07 -7.35 4.78
CA SER A 277 -9.05 -6.41 5.28
C SER A 277 -9.29 -6.13 6.76
N ILE A 278 -8.22 -6.11 7.55
CA ILE A 278 -8.26 -5.82 8.99
C ILE A 278 -7.31 -4.67 9.28
N LEU A 279 -7.87 -3.52 9.59
CA LEU A 279 -7.16 -2.30 9.90
C LEU A 279 -6.83 -2.28 11.40
N THR A 280 -5.58 -2.01 11.76
CA THR A 280 -5.10 -1.99 13.14
C THR A 280 -4.27 -0.74 13.40
N SER A 281 -4.00 -0.41 14.66
CA SER A 281 -3.34 0.87 15.00
C SER A 281 -1.83 0.81 14.80
N PRO A 282 -1.20 1.76 14.07
CA PRO A 282 -1.81 2.67 13.08
C PRO A 282 -1.94 2.00 11.70
N THR A 283 -2.87 2.49 10.87
CA THR A 283 -2.86 2.21 9.42
C THR A 283 -3.01 3.52 8.65
N THR A 284 -1.91 4.00 8.06
CA THR A 284 -1.84 5.29 7.36
C THR A 284 -1.22 5.22 5.97
N GLY A 285 -1.37 6.29 5.19
CA GLY A 285 -0.74 6.49 3.89
C GLY A 285 -1.15 5.49 2.81
N GLY A 286 -0.17 4.98 2.07
CA GLY A 286 -0.37 4.13 0.90
C GLY A 286 -1.09 2.80 1.17
N VAL A 287 -0.98 2.24 2.38
CA VAL A 287 -1.71 1.03 2.77
C VAL A 287 -3.21 1.30 2.89
N THR A 288 -3.59 2.40 3.55
CA THR A 288 -4.98 2.86 3.66
C THR A 288 -5.56 3.22 2.30
N ALA A 289 -4.77 3.82 1.41
CA ALA A 289 -5.18 4.19 0.06
C ALA A 289 -5.06 3.06 -0.98
N SER A 290 -4.74 1.83 -0.57
CA SER A 290 -4.70 0.67 -1.46
C SER A 290 -5.36 -0.56 -0.80
N PHE A 291 -4.64 -1.67 -0.63
CA PHE A 291 -5.22 -2.96 -0.23
C PHE A 291 -5.97 -2.92 1.10
N GLY A 292 -5.60 -2.02 2.02
CA GLY A 292 -6.30 -1.80 3.28
C GLY A 292 -7.80 -1.45 3.11
N MET A 293 -8.16 -0.69 2.08
CA MET A 293 -9.57 -0.33 1.81
C MET A 293 -10.20 -1.12 0.65
N LEU A 294 -9.49 -2.09 0.06
CA LEU A 294 -9.98 -2.89 -1.06
C LEU A 294 -10.61 -4.23 -0.63
N GLY A 295 -11.03 -4.38 0.63
CA GLY A 295 -11.73 -5.57 1.15
C GLY A 295 -13.06 -5.89 0.44
N ASN A 296 -13.55 -7.12 0.59
CA ASN A 296 -15.00 -7.42 0.47
C ASN A 296 -15.73 -7.14 1.78
N VAL A 297 -15.00 -7.27 2.90
CA VAL A 297 -15.39 -6.78 4.24
C VAL A 297 -14.15 -6.11 4.82
N ILE A 298 -14.32 -4.93 5.41
CA ILE A 298 -13.28 -4.14 6.06
C ILE A 298 -13.60 -4.08 7.56
N ILE A 299 -12.69 -4.60 8.36
CA ILE A 299 -12.80 -4.70 9.82
C ILE A 299 -11.78 -3.75 10.43
N SER A 300 -12.14 -3.06 11.51
CA SER A 300 -11.18 -2.32 12.34
C SER A 300 -11.20 -2.76 13.80
N GLU A 301 -10.12 -2.50 14.52
CA GLU A 301 -10.00 -2.66 15.96
C GLU A 301 -10.44 -1.38 16.72
N PRO A 302 -11.11 -1.50 17.89
CA PRO A 302 -11.49 -0.34 18.71
C PRO A 302 -10.33 0.57 19.05
N GLY A 303 -10.50 1.88 18.89
CA GLY A 303 -9.47 2.89 19.14
C GLY A 303 -8.27 2.84 18.19
N ALA A 304 -8.34 2.11 17.06
CA ALA A 304 -7.27 2.12 16.08
C ALA A 304 -7.28 3.42 15.25
N VAL A 305 -6.09 4.02 15.08
CA VAL A 305 -5.87 5.21 14.26
C VAL A 305 -5.74 4.82 12.79
N ILE A 306 -6.61 5.36 11.95
CA ILE A 306 -6.66 5.07 10.51
C ILE A 306 -6.78 6.39 9.75
N ALA A 307 -5.90 6.65 8.81
CA ALA A 307 -5.94 7.88 8.02
C ALA A 307 -5.30 7.72 6.64
N PHE A 308 -5.48 8.71 5.78
CA PHE A 308 -4.63 8.86 4.60
C PHE A 308 -3.36 9.63 4.98
N ALA A 309 -3.48 10.94 5.26
CA ALA A 309 -2.41 11.72 5.88
C ALA A 309 -2.48 11.62 7.41
N GLY A 310 -1.32 11.47 8.07
CA GLY A 310 -1.24 11.51 9.53
C GLY A 310 -1.54 12.91 10.07
N ARG A 311 -2.12 12.97 11.28
CA ARG A 311 -2.54 14.20 11.97
C ARG A 311 -1.59 15.40 11.76
N ARG A 312 -0.32 15.24 12.13
CA ARG A 312 0.73 16.26 12.00
C ARG A 312 0.76 16.93 10.62
N VAL A 313 0.76 16.15 9.54
CA VAL A 313 0.83 16.65 8.16
C VAL A 313 -0.40 17.48 7.81
N ILE A 314 -1.58 17.14 8.32
CA ILE A 314 -2.82 17.90 8.09
C ILE A 314 -2.75 19.25 8.82
N GLU A 315 -2.31 19.25 10.08
CA GLU A 315 -2.20 20.45 10.92
C GLU A 315 -1.11 21.41 10.38
N GLU A 316 0.04 20.88 9.96
CA GLU A 316 1.11 21.63 9.27
C GLU A 316 0.66 22.20 7.92
N THR A 317 -0.10 21.45 7.10
CA THR A 317 -0.50 21.87 5.75
C THR A 317 -1.68 22.84 5.72
N LEU A 318 -2.66 22.68 6.61
CA LEU A 318 -3.91 23.43 6.60
C LEU A 318 -4.00 24.52 7.68
N HIS A 319 -3.06 24.53 8.64
CA HIS A 319 -3.05 25.43 9.80
C HIS A 319 -4.35 25.41 10.62
N ILE A 320 -4.99 24.24 10.68
CA ILE A 320 -6.16 23.95 11.53
C ILE A 320 -5.85 22.74 12.41
N GLU A 321 -6.29 22.75 13.67
CA GLU A 321 -6.22 21.58 14.53
C GLU A 321 -7.13 20.46 13.99
N VAL A 322 -6.63 19.23 13.95
CA VAL A 322 -7.45 18.04 13.68
C VAL A 322 -8.21 17.70 14.97
N PRO A 323 -9.55 17.61 14.95
CA PRO A 323 -10.31 17.29 16.15
C PRO A 323 -9.90 15.95 16.75
N GLU A 324 -9.84 15.89 18.09
CA GLU A 324 -9.59 14.65 18.83
C GLU A 324 -10.58 13.55 18.40
N GLY A 325 -10.08 12.32 18.20
CA GLY A 325 -10.87 11.22 17.66
C GLY A 325 -11.20 11.26 16.16
N ALA A 326 -10.88 12.32 15.41
CA ALA A 326 -11.26 12.41 13.99
C ALA A 326 -10.57 11.38 13.07
N GLN A 327 -9.46 10.79 13.51
CA GLN A 327 -8.75 9.69 12.83
C GLN A 327 -8.94 8.34 13.55
N GLU A 328 -9.79 8.27 14.58
CA GLU A 328 -10.09 7.03 15.30
C GLU A 328 -11.21 6.24 14.63
N THR A 329 -11.11 4.92 14.77
CA THR A 329 -12.05 3.94 14.22
C THR A 329 -13.52 4.24 14.56
N GLU A 330 -13.81 4.66 15.78
CA GLU A 330 -15.14 4.98 16.28
C GLU A 330 -15.79 6.17 15.56
N TYR A 331 -15.01 7.15 15.10
CA TYR A 331 -15.49 8.28 14.28
C TYR A 331 -15.65 7.86 12.81
N LEU A 332 -14.66 7.16 12.25
CA LEU A 332 -14.63 6.75 10.85
C LEU A 332 -15.72 5.72 10.52
N PHE A 333 -16.05 4.84 11.46
CA PHE A 333 -17.17 3.91 11.36
C PHE A 333 -18.53 4.64 11.26
N GLN A 334 -18.71 5.77 11.99
CA GLN A 334 -19.91 6.61 11.85
C GLN A 334 -19.99 7.34 10.49
N LYS A 335 -18.87 7.43 9.74
CA LYS A 335 -18.84 7.90 8.35
C LYS A 335 -19.06 6.78 7.34
N GLY A 336 -19.18 5.52 7.78
CA GLY A 336 -19.33 4.35 6.90
C GLY A 336 -18.03 3.92 6.22
N ALA A 337 -16.86 4.22 6.80
CA ALA A 337 -15.57 3.85 6.22
C ALA A 337 -15.28 2.33 6.24
N PHE A 338 -15.81 1.61 7.23
CA PHE A 338 -15.56 0.18 7.47
C PHE A 338 -16.88 -0.54 7.82
N ASP A 339 -16.95 -1.85 7.58
CA ASP A 339 -18.15 -2.66 7.85
C ASP A 339 -18.35 -3.02 9.33
N LEU A 340 -17.24 -3.21 10.08
CA LEU A 340 -17.26 -3.72 11.46
C LEU A 340 -16.15 -3.14 12.33
N ILE A 341 -16.47 -2.80 13.59
CA ILE A 341 -15.48 -2.65 14.68
C ILE A 341 -15.48 -3.94 15.52
N LEU A 342 -14.33 -4.59 15.70
CA LEU A 342 -14.21 -5.84 16.46
C LEU A 342 -13.03 -5.87 17.43
N SER A 343 -13.31 -6.19 18.70
CA SER A 343 -12.25 -6.57 19.63
C SER A 343 -11.67 -7.94 19.28
N ARG A 344 -10.35 -8.11 19.43
CA ARG A 344 -9.58 -9.34 19.09
C ARG A 344 -10.22 -10.61 19.65
N LYS A 345 -10.81 -10.51 20.86
CA LYS A 345 -11.56 -11.55 21.59
C LYS A 345 -12.65 -12.24 20.75
N TYR A 346 -13.22 -11.58 19.74
CA TYR A 346 -14.32 -12.11 18.92
C TYR A 346 -13.90 -12.55 17.52
N PHE A 347 -12.65 -12.30 17.11
CA PHE A 347 -12.24 -12.37 15.72
C PHE A 347 -12.46 -13.75 15.08
N LYS A 348 -11.90 -14.84 15.65
CA LYS A 348 -12.08 -16.21 15.11
C LYS A 348 -13.56 -16.58 14.91
N ARG A 349 -14.44 -16.13 15.82
CA ARG A 349 -15.89 -16.38 15.77
C ARG A 349 -16.57 -15.61 14.63
N ILE A 350 -16.18 -14.37 14.36
CA ILE A 350 -16.74 -13.61 13.24
C ILE A 350 -16.22 -14.13 11.91
N MET A 351 -14.95 -14.51 11.81
CA MET A 351 -14.42 -15.12 10.58
C MET A 351 -15.16 -16.41 10.21
N ALA A 352 -15.44 -17.29 11.19
CA ALA A 352 -16.27 -18.48 10.95
C ALA A 352 -17.67 -18.16 10.39
N LEU A 353 -18.29 -17.06 10.83
CA LEU A 353 -19.59 -16.60 10.31
C LEU A 353 -19.46 -16.01 8.90
N LEU A 354 -18.46 -15.17 8.64
CA LEU A 354 -18.19 -14.61 7.31
C LEU A 354 -17.91 -15.71 6.29
N TYR A 355 -17.06 -16.68 6.62
CA TYR A 355 -16.78 -17.82 5.76
C TYR A 355 -18.03 -18.66 5.45
N LEU A 356 -18.90 -18.89 6.44
CA LEU A 356 -20.20 -19.54 6.21
C LEU A 356 -21.11 -18.72 5.27
N PHE A 357 -21.21 -17.40 5.43
CA PHE A 357 -21.99 -16.55 4.53
C PHE A 357 -21.44 -16.57 3.08
N HIS A 358 -20.12 -16.68 2.93
CA HIS A 358 -19.45 -16.81 1.63
C HIS A 358 -19.34 -18.26 1.12
N ASN A 359 -20.14 -19.19 1.67
CA ASN A 359 -20.26 -20.60 1.28
C ASN A 359 -19.00 -21.48 1.43
N TYR A 360 -17.97 -21.01 2.16
CA TYR A 360 -16.87 -21.87 2.58
C TYR A 360 -17.39 -22.88 3.62
N ARG A 361 -17.15 -24.16 3.38
CA ARG A 361 -17.59 -25.23 4.27
C ARG A 361 -16.62 -25.34 5.44
N LEU A 362 -17.06 -24.98 6.65
CA LEU A 362 -16.34 -25.30 7.89
C LEU A 362 -16.10 -26.82 7.96
N ALA A 363 -14.84 -27.22 8.12
CA ALA A 363 -14.50 -28.59 8.47
C ALA A 363 -14.80 -28.80 9.97
N PHE A 364 -16.06 -29.18 10.27
CA PHE A 364 -16.41 -29.68 11.60
C PHE A 364 -15.74 -31.04 11.83
N SER A 365 -14.68 -31.05 12.65
CA SER A 365 -14.01 -32.23 13.19
C SER A 365 -14.66 -32.73 14.49
#